data_AF-A0A434UYU0-F1
#
_entry.id   AF-A0A434UYU0-F1
#
_cell.length_a   1.000
_cell.length_b   1.000
_cell.length_c   1.000
_cell.angle_alpha   90.00
_cell.angle_beta   90.00
_cell.angle_gamma   90.00
#
_symmetry.space_group_name_H-M   'P 1'
#
loop_
_entity.id
_entity.type
_entity.pdbx_description
1 polymer ?
#
loop_
_entity_poly.entity_id
_entity_poly.type
_entity_poly.pdbx_seq_one_letter_code
_entity_poly.pdbx_strand_id
1 'polypeptide(L)'
;DRNGLILEIVGERARTKEGTLQVELAHLNYQKGRLVRSWTHLERQRGGAGFLGGPGETQIESDRRILQDKITKLKHELETVRRTRDLHRAKRKKVPFPVVAIVGYTNAGKSTLFNRMTGAGVLAEDMLFATLDPT
;
A
#
# COMPACT_ATOMS: atom_id res chain seq x y z
N ASP A 1 -4.35 11.18 -12.23
CA ASP A 1 -3.78 11.83 -11.02
C ASP A 1 -2.47 11.13 -10.70
N ARG A 2 -1.43 11.88 -10.33
CA ARG A 2 -0.07 11.36 -10.09
C ARG A 2 -0.06 10.21 -9.08
N ASN A 3 -0.88 10.30 -8.03
CA ASN A 3 -0.94 9.28 -6.98
C ASN A 3 -1.53 7.96 -7.47
N GLY A 4 -2.53 8.00 -8.37
CA GLY A 4 -3.11 6.79 -8.96
C GLY A 4 -2.09 6.04 -9.82
N LEU A 5 -1.37 6.77 -10.68
CA LEU A 5 -0.31 6.21 -11.53
C LEU A 5 0.82 5.59 -10.72
N ILE A 6 1.22 6.22 -9.61
CA ILE A 6 2.23 5.64 -8.71
C ILE A 6 1.74 4.32 -8.10
N LEU A 7 0.47 4.25 -7.67
CA LEU A 7 -0.10 3.03 -7.09
C LEU A 7 -0.20 1.89 -8.12
N GLU A 8 -0.51 2.20 -9.38
CA GLU A 8 -0.53 1.22 -10.47
C GLU A 8 0.88 0.66 -10.74
N ILE A 9 1.87 1.54 -10.95
CA ILE A 9 3.26 1.13 -11.20
C ILE A 9 3.82 0.31 -10.02
N VAL A 10 3.51 0.71 -8.79
CA VAL A 10 3.95 0.01 -7.58
C VAL A 10 3.22 -1.32 -7.40
N GLY A 11 1.93 -1.39 -7.77
CA GLY A 11 1.15 -2.62 -7.74
C GLY A 11 1.62 -3.69 -8.70
N GLU A 12 1.96 -3.31 -9.94
CA GLU A 12 2.53 -4.24 -10.92
C GLU A 12 3.88 -4.82 -10.47
N ARG A 13 4.59 -4.13 -9.58
CA ARG A 13 5.95 -4.50 -9.14
C ARG A 13 6.01 -5.17 -7.77
N ALA A 14 4.92 -5.17 -7.01
CA ALA A 14 4.87 -5.81 -5.70
C ALA A 14 4.86 -7.35 -5.83
N ARG A 15 5.99 -8.00 -5.55
CA ARG A 15 6.11 -9.47 -5.66
C ARG A 15 5.96 -10.18 -4.32
N THR A 16 6.28 -9.51 -3.21
CA THR A 16 6.08 -10.08 -1.88
C THR A 16 4.65 -9.94 -1.41
N LYS A 17 4.18 -10.91 -0.61
CA LYS A 17 2.87 -10.82 0.07
C LYS A 17 2.74 -9.55 0.90
N GLU A 18 3.81 -9.10 1.56
CA GLU A 18 3.81 -7.84 2.30
C GLU A 18 3.59 -6.65 1.37
N GLY A 19 4.34 -6.59 0.26
CA GLY A 19 4.21 -5.56 -0.76
C GLY A 19 2.79 -5.49 -1.32
N THR A 20 2.22 -6.61 -1.75
CA THR A 20 0.87 -6.67 -2.32
C THR A 20 -0.17 -6.14 -1.33
N LEU A 21 -0.12 -6.58 -0.07
CA LEU A 21 -1.04 -6.10 0.98
C LEU A 21 -0.89 -4.59 1.23
N GLN A 22 0.33 -4.06 1.18
CA GLN A 22 0.57 -2.62 1.35
C GLN A 22 0.03 -1.80 0.17
N VAL A 23 0.20 -2.28 -1.07
CA VAL A 23 -0.36 -1.62 -2.25
C VAL A 23 -1.88 -1.63 -2.22
N GLU A 24 -2.49 -2.78 -1.93
CA GLU A 24 -3.94 -2.90 -1.88
C GLU A 24 -4.54 -2.00 -0.80
N LEU A 25 -3.91 -1.96 0.39
CA LEU A 25 -4.29 -1.05 1.46
C LEU A 25 -4.16 0.41 1.03
N ALA A 26 -3.09 0.78 0.32
CA ALA A 26 -2.90 2.12 -0.19
C ALA A 26 -3.95 2.49 -1.24
N HIS A 27 -4.31 1.55 -2.11
CA HIS A 27 -5.35 1.72 -3.13
C HIS A 27 -6.72 1.97 -2.50
N LEU A 28 -7.13 1.16 -1.51
CA LEU A 28 -8.39 1.35 -0.79
C LEU A 28 -8.43 2.68 -0.02
N ASN A 29 -7.34 3.08 0.63
CA ASN A 29 -7.28 4.37 1.32
C ASN A 29 -7.38 5.55 0.34
N TYR A 30 -6.73 5.45 -0.83
CA TYR A 30 -6.82 6.46 -1.88
C TYR A 30 -8.25 6.57 -2.44
N GLN A 31 -8.90 5.44 -2.73
CA GLN A 31 -10.29 5.40 -3.17
C GLN A 31 -11.23 5.99 -2.12
N LYS A 32 -11.10 5.60 -0.85
CA LYS A 32 -11.92 6.12 0.26
C LYS A 32 -11.88 7.64 0.34
N GLY A 33 -10.69 8.25 0.25
CA GLY A 33 -10.55 9.71 0.28
C GLY A 33 -11.18 10.44 -0.92
N ARG A 34 -11.43 9.75 -2.03
CA ARG A 34 -12.13 10.28 -3.20
C ARG A 34 -13.64 10.03 -3.16
N LEU A 35 -14.06 8.85 -2.71
CA LEU A 35 -15.47 8.47 -2.56
C LEU A 35 -16.21 9.40 -1.60
N VAL A 36 -15.59 9.77 -0.46
CA VAL A 36 -16.17 10.72 0.51
C VAL A 36 -16.53 12.05 -0.16
N ARG A 37 -15.73 12.53 -1.11
CA ARG A 37 -16.02 13.78 -1.84
C ARG A 37 -17.19 13.61 -2.80
N SER A 38 -17.22 12.51 -3.57
CA SER A 38 -18.32 12.23 -4.49
C SER A 38 -19.67 12.01 -3.79
N TRP A 39 -19.68 11.41 -2.61
CA TRP A 39 -20.90 11.16 -1.84
C TRP A 39 -21.58 12.46 -1.34
N THR A 40 -20.80 13.47 -0.94
CA THR A 40 -21.37 14.77 -0.54
C THR A 40 -22.12 15.48 -1.68
N HIS A 41 -21.79 15.18 -2.94
CA HIS A 41 -22.52 15.67 -4.11
C HIS A 41 -23.81 14.87 -4.34
N LEU A 42 -23.77 13.55 -4.15
CA LEU A 42 -24.93 12.65 -4.29
C LEU A 42 -26.02 12.91 -3.26
N GLU A 43 -25.66 13.16 -1.99
CA GLU A 43 -26.62 13.54 -0.94
C GLU A 43 -27.35 14.84 -1.28
N ARG A 44 -26.65 15.84 -1.82
CA ARG A 44 -27.25 17.11 -2.24
C ARG A 44 -28.15 16.96 -3.46
N GLN A 45 -27.82 16.06 -4.38
CA GLN A 45 -28.62 15.81 -5.59
C GLN A 45 -29.86 14.96 -5.30
N ARG A 46 -29.83 14.10 -4.27
CA ARG A 46 -30.97 13.27 -3.83
C ARG A 46 -32.02 14.02 -2.98
N GLY A 47 -31.81 15.30 -2.67
CA GLY A 47 -32.86 16.22 -2.25
C GLY A 47 -33.34 16.06 -0.80
N GLY A 48 -33.36 17.17 -0.07
CA GLY A 48 -33.88 17.29 1.30
C GLY A 48 -35.41 17.13 1.42
N ALA A 49 -36.02 16.12 0.81
CA ALA A 49 -37.48 15.90 0.84
C ALA A 49 -37.91 14.42 0.95
N GLY A 50 -37.04 13.50 1.37
CA GLY A 50 -37.34 12.06 1.34
C GLY A 50 -36.90 11.23 2.55
N PHE A 51 -36.67 11.84 3.72
CA PHE A 51 -36.22 11.14 4.94
C PHE A 51 -37.37 10.85 5.92
N LEU A 52 -38.58 10.55 5.42
CA LEU A 52 -39.65 9.99 6.25
C LEU A 52 -39.99 8.59 5.76
N GLY A 53 -39.41 7.58 6.42
CA GLY A 53 -39.92 6.20 6.33
C GLY A 53 -38.86 5.10 6.42
N GLY A 54 -38.38 4.80 7.63
CA GLY A 54 -37.80 3.49 7.96
C GLY A 54 -36.40 3.51 8.56
N PRO A 55 -36.07 2.58 9.47
CA PRO A 55 -34.77 2.44 10.11
C PRO A 55 -33.77 1.79 9.12
N GLY A 56 -33.40 2.51 8.07
CA GLY A 56 -32.55 2.00 6.99
C GLY A 56 -31.23 2.75 6.95
N GLU A 57 -30.12 2.05 7.25
CA GLU A 57 -28.76 2.50 7.00
C GLU A 57 -28.66 3.07 5.58
N THR A 58 -28.13 4.29 5.43
CA THR A 58 -28.03 4.90 4.09
C THR A 58 -27.09 4.07 3.22
N GLN A 59 -27.38 3.92 1.93
CA GLN A 59 -26.51 3.16 1.00
C GLN A 59 -25.04 3.64 1.08
N ILE A 60 -24.84 4.94 1.29
CA ILE A 60 -23.52 5.57 1.46
C ILE A 60 -22.81 5.07 2.73
N GLU A 61 -23.53 4.94 3.83
CA GLU A 61 -23.00 4.45 5.10
C GLU A 61 -22.62 2.97 5.02
N SER A 62 -23.47 2.16 4.36
CA SER A 62 -23.19 0.75 4.10
C SER A 62 -21.92 0.57 3.24
N ASP A 63 -21.79 1.32 2.14
CA ASP A 63 -20.61 1.29 1.27
C ASP A 63 -19.33 1.72 2.02
N ARG A 64 -19.44 2.76 2.85
CA ARG A 64 -18.34 3.24 3.70
C ARG A 64 -17.92 2.16 4.70
N ARG A 65 -18.88 1.45 5.28
CA ARG A 65 -18.64 0.37 6.23
C ARG A 65 -17.93 -0.80 5.57
N ILE A 66 -18.39 -1.25 4.41
CA ILE A 66 -17.75 -2.32 3.62
C ILE A 66 -16.28 -1.97 3.31
N LEU A 67 -15.99 -0.74 2.88
CA LEU A 67 -14.62 -0.29 2.63
C LEU A 67 -13.77 -0.27 3.91
N GLN A 68 -14.35 0.20 5.01
CA GLN A 68 -13.67 0.26 6.30
C GLN A 68 -13.34 -1.15 6.82
N ASP A 69 -14.23 -2.11 6.64
CA ASP A 69 -14.04 -3.50 7.04
C ASP A 69 -12.92 -4.15 6.23
N LYS A 70 -12.89 -3.94 4.91
CA LYS A 70 -11.78 -4.38 4.04
C LYS A 70 -10.43 -3.79 4.48
N ILE A 71 -10.38 -2.49 4.74
CA ILE A 71 -9.16 -1.82 5.25
C ILE A 71 -8.72 -2.45 6.58
N THR A 72 -9.66 -2.71 7.47
CA THR A 72 -9.38 -3.27 8.79
C THR A 72 -8.83 -4.69 8.66
N LYS A 73 -9.41 -5.52 7.79
CA LYS A 73 -8.93 -6.86 7.49
C LYS A 73 -7.49 -6.84 6.93
N LEU A 74 -7.22 -6.01 5.92
CA LEU A 74 -5.87 -5.89 5.34
C LEU A 74 -4.83 -5.43 6.36
N LYS A 75 -5.19 -4.52 7.28
CA LYS A 75 -4.30 -4.10 8.37
C LYS A 75 -3.94 -5.26 9.30
N HIS A 76 -4.90 -6.10 9.67
CA HIS A 76 -4.65 -7.29 10.50
C HIS A 76 -3.75 -8.31 9.77
N GLU A 77 -4.00 -8.55 8.48
CA GLU A 77 -3.15 -9.43 7.68
C GLU A 77 -1.72 -8.89 7.58
N LEU A 78 -1.56 -7.58 7.39
CA LEU A 78 -0.26 -6.92 7.36
C LEU A 78 0.47 -7.01 8.70
N GLU A 79 -0.22 -6.92 9.83
CA GLU A 79 0.40 -7.16 11.14
C GLU A 79 0.99 -8.56 11.25
N THR A 80 0.25 -9.58 10.80
CA THR A 80 0.73 -10.96 10.82
C THR A 80 2.01 -11.11 10.01
N VAL A 81 2.05 -10.54 8.79
CA VAL A 81 3.25 -10.58 7.94
C VAL A 81 4.43 -9.83 8.56
N ARG A 82 4.17 -8.67 9.20
CA ARG A 82 5.19 -7.91 9.92
C ARG A 82 5.79 -8.70 11.08
N ARG A 83 4.97 -9.39 11.88
CA ARG A 83 5.44 -10.24 12.98
C ARG A 83 6.39 -11.32 12.48
N THR A 84 6.04 -12.00 11.37
CA THR A 84 6.93 -12.99 10.75
C THR A 84 8.26 -12.36 10.31
N ARG A 85 8.22 -11.18 9.68
CA ARG A 85 9.44 -10.48 9.25
C ARG A 85 10.33 -10.08 10.43
N ASP A 86 9.74 -9.62 11.53
CA ASP A 86 10.49 -9.23 12.73
C ASP A 86 11.20 -10.44 13.38
N LEU A 87 10.58 -11.62 13.36
CA LEU A 87 11.23 -12.86 13.80
C LEU A 87 12.46 -13.19 12.94
N HIS A 88 12.36 -13.06 11.61
CA HIS A 88 13.51 -13.24 10.71
C HIS A 88 14.60 -12.19 10.97
N ARG A 89 14.23 -10.94 11.22
CA ARG A 89 15.17 -9.86 11.53
C ARG A 89 15.87 -10.06 12.87
N ALA A 90 15.17 -10.57 13.88
CA ALA A 90 15.74 -10.86 15.20
C ALA A 90 16.87 -11.91 15.12
N LYS A 91 16.75 -12.90 14.22
CA LYS A 91 17.86 -13.85 13.95
C LYS A 91 19.08 -13.15 13.36
N ARG A 92 18.89 -12.22 12.41
CA ARG A 92 20.00 -11.45 11.80
C ARG A 92 20.69 -10.53 12.80
N LYS A 93 19.96 -9.97 13.78
CA LYS A 93 20.55 -9.15 14.86
C LYS A 93 21.49 -9.89 15.79
N LYS A 94 21.39 -11.22 15.88
CA LYS A 94 22.29 -12.03 16.72
C LYS A 94 23.68 -12.23 16.10
N VAL A 95 23.84 -11.89 14.83
CA VAL A 95 25.11 -12.00 14.11
C VAL A 95 25.80 -10.64 14.12
N PRO A 96 27.10 -10.53 14.45
CA PRO A 96 27.80 -9.26 14.66
C PRO A 96 28.17 -8.54 13.35
N PHE A 97 27.34 -8.61 12.31
CA PHE A 97 27.59 -7.88 11.07
C PHE A 97 26.89 -6.52 11.09
N PRO A 98 27.55 -5.45 10.61
CA PRO A 98 26.91 -4.14 10.46
C PRO A 98 25.79 -4.20 9.42
N VAL A 99 24.66 -3.58 9.74
CA VAL A 99 23.52 -3.46 8.81
C VAL A 99 23.59 -2.11 8.12
N VAL A 100 23.66 -2.11 6.79
CA VAL A 100 23.75 -0.91 5.95
C VAL A 100 22.51 -0.80 5.07
N ALA A 101 22.05 0.42 4.81
CA ALA A 101 20.94 0.69 3.91
C ALA A 101 21.35 1.75 2.86
N ILE A 102 20.97 1.52 1.60
CA ILE A 102 21.20 2.44 0.48
C ILE A 102 19.88 3.18 0.19
N VAL A 103 19.90 4.52 0.27
CA VAL A 103 18.72 5.38 0.08
C VAL A 103 18.94 6.40 -1.04
N GLY A 104 17.85 6.84 -1.68
CA GLY A 104 17.89 7.80 -2.80
C GLY A 104 16.69 7.65 -3.74
N TYR A 105 16.53 8.58 -4.69
CA TYR A 105 15.45 8.57 -5.68
C TYR A 105 15.47 7.32 -6.58
N THR A 106 14.32 6.98 -7.17
CA THR A 106 14.24 5.96 -8.22
C THR A 106 15.21 6.31 -9.36
N ASN A 107 15.88 5.29 -9.91
CA ASN A 107 16.92 5.45 -10.94
C ASN A 107 18.20 6.22 -10.54
N ALA A 108 18.42 6.50 -9.25
CA ALA A 108 19.68 7.11 -8.78
C ALA A 108 20.90 6.16 -8.80
N GLY A 109 20.84 5.02 -9.50
CA GLY A 109 21.92 4.03 -9.56
C GLY A 109 22.09 3.15 -8.30
N LYS A 110 21.11 3.12 -7.38
CA LYS A 110 21.17 2.33 -6.13
C LYS A 110 21.41 0.84 -6.38
N SER A 111 20.67 0.23 -7.31
CA SER A 111 20.80 -1.19 -7.65
C SER A 111 22.15 -1.48 -8.32
N THR A 112 22.64 -0.55 -9.15
CA THR A 112 23.97 -0.62 -9.75
C THR A 112 25.08 -0.61 -8.69
N LEU A 113 24.99 0.28 -7.70
CA LEU A 113 25.94 0.34 -6.58
C LEU A 113 25.88 -0.96 -5.76
N PHE A 114 24.68 -1.42 -5.41
CA PHE A 114 24.48 -2.65 -4.65
C PHE A 114 25.11 -3.87 -5.35
N ASN A 115 24.86 -4.04 -6.65
CA ASN A 115 25.40 -5.16 -7.43
C ASN A 115 26.93 -5.11 -7.51
N ARG A 116 27.51 -3.92 -7.70
CA ARG A 116 28.97 -3.76 -7.72
C ARG A 116 29.61 -4.10 -6.37
N MET A 117 28.96 -3.74 -5.27
CA MET A 117 29.47 -4.00 -3.92
C MET A 117 29.29 -5.46 -3.48
N THR A 118 28.22 -6.12 -3.91
CA THR A 118 27.84 -7.45 -3.38
C THR A 118 28.03 -8.59 -4.39
N GLY A 119 28.25 -8.28 -5.67
CA GLY A 119 28.18 -9.27 -6.76
C GLY A 119 26.79 -9.85 -6.98
N ALA A 120 25.75 -9.31 -6.33
CA ALA A 120 24.39 -9.78 -6.48
C ALA A 120 23.83 -9.41 -7.86
N GLY A 121 22.96 -10.28 -8.40
CA GLY A 121 22.25 -10.05 -9.67
C GLY A 121 20.92 -9.32 -9.48
N VAL A 122 20.86 -8.26 -8.67
CA VAL A 122 19.61 -7.50 -8.50
C VAL A 122 19.30 -6.74 -9.78
N LEU A 123 18.02 -6.70 -10.17
CA LEU A 123 17.59 -5.99 -11.37
C LEU A 123 17.96 -4.50 -11.28
N ALA A 124 18.78 -4.03 -12.22
CA ALA A 124 19.19 -2.64 -12.35
C ALA A 124 18.79 -2.15 -13.75
N GLU A 125 17.53 -1.70 -13.87
CA GLU A 125 16.98 -1.15 -15.11
C GLU A 125 16.58 0.32 -14.92
N ASP A 126 16.58 1.07 -16.01
CA ASP A 126 16.10 2.46 -16.09
C ASP A 126 14.57 2.51 -16.02
N MET A 127 14.04 2.13 -14.86
CA MET A 127 12.61 2.10 -14.59
C MET A 127 12.30 2.56 -13.16
N LEU A 128 11.18 3.25 -12.99
CA LEU A 128 10.70 3.67 -11.67
C LEU A 128 10.36 2.45 -10.81
N PHE A 129 10.86 2.43 -9.56
CA PHE A 129 10.62 1.35 -8.60
C PHE A 129 11.11 -0.05 -9.04
N ALA A 130 12.22 -0.12 -9.81
CA ALA A 130 12.86 -1.39 -10.23
C ALA A 130 13.20 -2.37 -9.09
N THR A 131 13.29 -1.90 -7.86
CA THR A 131 13.54 -2.73 -6.67
C THR A 131 12.61 -2.27 -5.55
N LEU A 132 11.57 -3.06 -5.28
CA LEU A 132 10.52 -2.72 -4.30
C LEU A 132 10.59 -3.57 -3.03
N ASP A 133 11.06 -4.81 -3.16
CA ASP A 133 11.20 -5.74 -2.05
C ASP A 133 12.64 -5.72 -1.51
N PRO A 134 12.86 -5.68 -0.17
CA PRO A 134 14.19 -5.67 0.41
C PRO A 134 14.88 -7.03 0.21
N THR A 135 16.03 -7.03 -0.47
CA THR A 135 16.98 -8.17 -0.57
C THR A 135 17.79 -8.34 0.70
#